data_AF-A0A1G4JW46-F1
#
_entry.id   AF-A0A1G4JW46-F1
#
_cell.length_a   1.000
_cell.length_b   1.000
_cell.length_c   1.000
_cell.angle_alpha   90.00
_cell.angle_beta   90.00
_cell.angle_gamma   90.00
#
_symmetry.space_group_name_H-M   'P 1'
#
loop_
_entity.id
_entity.type
_entity.pdbx_description
1 polymer ?
#
loop_
_entity_poly.entity_id
_entity_poly.type
_entity_poly.pdbx_seq_one_letter_code
_entity_poly.pdbx_strand_id
1 'polypeptide(L)'
;MFSISQSPCVYQHQPMLDAFTPFAIAPESKKRKVCHQPALFSQRQTSRAPVKIGISEDDSQHVVTIYKQVSADLVHKAVYSHLQKLKDNRPASYRVVRDFFGNEYYIEERWDEDSFIREAMASLDLAPIQRQVAKQSFRDYEITLNHRGDELVLMSRADGFHKEVALGVEFEDISVNGFEMVSESVAALRIGIKKAEPKPSQWQFVKILNAGVEREAVREAEREAVREAEREAAREAAREAAREAAREAAREAAREAAREAEREAARYASLKRLEDQERRERAEIAKAQADQIARRDADKAAKKARKQAIAEKKAFLIAQKRLSREAAEEEAARAAATSRTQTPSPVVININISEAAKTESPAAATPPSTRGRSHSPVLEDVDDEEIHRYRRSLDLSPRGSSVVDNF
;
A
#
# COMPACT_ATOMS: atom_id res chain seq x y z
N MET A 1 11.76 47.91 -44.80
CA MET A 1 10.98 47.14 -45.79
C MET A 1 10.27 46.01 -45.04
N PHE A 2 8.94 46.01 -45.06
CA PHE A 2 8.11 45.04 -44.35
C PHE A 2 8.21 43.66 -44.99
N SER A 3 8.29 42.61 -44.17
CA SER A 3 7.72 41.30 -44.52
C SER A 3 7.15 40.69 -43.25
N ILE A 4 5.84 40.50 -43.29
CA ILE A 4 4.99 39.89 -42.27
C ILE A 4 4.90 38.41 -42.65
N SER A 5 5.25 37.50 -41.75
CA SER A 5 4.85 36.09 -41.85
C SER A 5 4.14 35.68 -40.57
N GLN A 6 2.87 35.35 -40.73
CA GLN A 6 1.92 34.98 -39.70
C GLN A 6 2.09 33.51 -39.29
N SER A 7 1.75 33.25 -38.03
CA SER A 7 1.57 31.98 -37.36
C SER A 7 0.45 31.12 -38.01
N PRO A 8 0.51 29.77 -37.97
CA PRO A 8 -0.62 28.95 -38.38
C PRO A 8 -1.60 28.77 -37.20
N CYS A 9 -2.67 29.57 -37.20
CA CYS A 9 -3.88 29.29 -36.41
C CYS A 9 -4.77 28.32 -37.19
N VAL A 10 -4.94 27.10 -36.68
CA VAL A 10 -5.96 26.15 -37.18
C VAL A 10 -7.28 26.47 -36.47
N TYR A 11 -8.19 27.17 -37.15
CA TYR A 11 -9.59 27.30 -36.74
C TYR A 11 -10.44 26.30 -37.54
N GLN A 12 -11.19 25.46 -36.82
CA GLN A 12 -12.11 24.48 -37.37
C GLN A 12 -13.47 25.14 -37.67
N HIS A 13 -13.91 25.02 -38.93
CA HIS A 13 -15.15 25.60 -39.45
C HIS A 13 -16.42 24.99 -38.83
N GLN A 14 -17.36 25.85 -38.41
CA GLN A 14 -18.77 25.52 -38.21
C GLN A 14 -19.51 25.50 -39.56
N PRO A 15 -20.52 24.63 -39.77
CA PRO A 15 -21.37 24.72 -40.95
C PRO A 15 -22.58 25.66 -40.73
N MET A 16 -22.85 26.44 -41.77
CA MET A 16 -23.95 27.40 -41.91
C MET A 16 -25.32 26.72 -42.14
N LEU A 17 -26.36 27.40 -41.68
CA LEU A 17 -27.78 27.18 -41.94
C LEU A 17 -28.22 27.97 -43.18
N ASP A 18 -28.96 27.32 -44.09
CA ASP A 18 -29.92 27.88 -45.07
C ASP A 18 -30.38 26.70 -46.00
N ALA A 19 -31.61 26.48 -46.49
CA ALA A 19 -32.88 27.21 -46.51
C ALA A 19 -34.04 26.31 -47.08
N PHE A 20 -35.32 26.62 -46.75
CA PHE A 20 -36.65 26.40 -47.44
C PHE A 20 -37.19 24.98 -47.83
N THR A 21 -38.19 24.38 -47.11
CA THR A 21 -39.71 24.34 -47.22
C THR A 21 -40.32 23.44 -48.34
N PRO A 22 -41.59 22.90 -48.34
CA PRO A 22 -42.80 23.25 -47.53
C PRO A 22 -43.75 22.12 -47.00
N PHE A 23 -44.61 22.54 -46.05
CA PHE A 23 -46.00 22.14 -45.67
C PHE A 23 -46.52 20.68 -45.77
N ALA A 24 -46.88 20.10 -44.61
CA ALA A 24 -48.12 19.33 -44.41
C ALA A 24 -48.57 19.38 -42.93
N ILE A 25 -49.89 19.34 -42.71
CA ILE A 25 -50.65 19.84 -41.56
C ILE A 25 -50.97 18.75 -40.52
N ALA A 26 -50.77 19.08 -39.23
CA ALA A 26 -51.47 18.61 -37.99
C ALA A 26 -51.33 17.14 -37.50
N PRO A 27 -51.71 16.80 -36.23
CA PRO A 27 -51.73 17.57 -34.98
C PRO A 27 -50.95 16.89 -33.82
N GLU A 28 -50.93 17.58 -32.68
CA GLU A 28 -50.21 17.34 -31.42
C GLU A 28 -50.36 15.94 -30.78
N SER A 29 -49.29 15.49 -30.11
CA SER A 29 -49.42 14.76 -28.85
C SER A 29 -48.37 15.23 -27.83
N LYS A 30 -48.89 15.72 -26.70
CA LYS A 30 -48.16 16.26 -25.56
C LYS A 30 -47.08 15.28 -25.07
N LYS A 31 -45.80 15.64 -25.24
CA LYS A 31 -44.70 15.02 -24.50
C LYS A 31 -44.11 16.04 -23.54
N ARG A 32 -44.30 15.75 -22.24
CA ARG A 32 -43.66 16.44 -21.11
C ARG A 32 -42.17 16.66 -21.42
N LYS A 33 -41.73 17.92 -21.35
CA LYS A 33 -40.30 18.26 -21.27
C LYS A 33 -39.75 17.62 -20.00
N VAL A 34 -39.04 16.51 -20.14
CA VAL A 34 -38.10 16.06 -19.11
C VAL A 34 -36.89 16.97 -19.26
N CYS A 35 -36.79 17.97 -18.39
CA CYS A 35 -35.53 18.66 -18.16
C CYS A 35 -34.52 17.60 -17.71
N HIS A 36 -33.56 17.27 -18.58
CA HIS A 36 -32.31 16.70 -18.13
C HIS A 36 -31.64 17.74 -17.22
N GLN A 37 -31.82 17.58 -15.92
CA GLN A 37 -30.91 18.16 -14.94
C GLN A 37 -29.49 17.71 -15.32
N PRO A 38 -28.52 18.62 -15.46
CA PRO A 38 -27.14 18.20 -15.57
C PRO A 38 -26.80 17.46 -14.28
N ALA A 39 -26.23 16.26 -14.45
CA ALA A 39 -25.80 15.40 -13.37
C ALA A 39 -25.03 16.22 -12.34
N LEU A 40 -25.57 16.26 -11.12
CA LEU A 40 -24.83 16.64 -9.94
C LEU A 40 -23.53 15.85 -9.99
N PHE A 41 -22.42 16.58 -10.06
CA PHE A 41 -21.13 16.07 -9.64
C PHE A 41 -21.37 15.42 -8.27
N SER A 42 -21.41 14.10 -8.25
CA SER A 42 -21.45 13.33 -7.02
C SER A 42 -20.14 13.64 -6.32
N GLN A 43 -20.14 14.68 -5.47
CA GLN A 43 -19.12 14.84 -4.46
C GLN A 43 -19.05 13.49 -3.79
N ARG A 44 -17.91 12.81 -3.96
CA ARG A 44 -17.52 11.72 -3.09
C ARG A 44 -17.56 12.32 -1.69
N GLN A 45 -18.68 12.13 -1.00
CA GLN A 45 -18.74 12.33 0.44
C GLN A 45 -17.85 11.23 0.99
N THR A 46 -16.56 11.56 1.11
CA THR A 46 -15.68 10.85 2.01
C THR A 46 -16.42 10.82 3.35
N SER A 47 -16.51 9.65 3.96
CA SER A 47 -16.99 9.54 5.34
C SER A 47 -16.01 10.34 6.22
N ARG A 48 -16.31 11.62 6.44
CA ARG A 48 -15.42 12.54 7.16
C ARG A 48 -15.58 12.26 8.64
N ALA A 49 -14.46 12.07 9.34
CA ALA A 49 -14.47 11.81 10.76
C ALA A 49 -15.14 13.00 11.50
N PRO A 50 -15.98 12.74 12.51
CA PRO A 50 -16.70 13.79 13.20
C PRO A 50 -15.73 14.65 14.02
N VAL A 51 -15.72 15.96 13.74
CA VAL A 51 -15.01 16.96 14.54
C VAL A 51 -15.84 17.20 15.81
N LYS A 52 -15.22 17.07 16.99
CA LYS A 52 -15.87 17.30 18.29
C LYS A 52 -15.46 18.66 18.86
N ILE A 53 -16.34 19.32 19.59
CA ILE A 53 -16.08 20.62 20.22
C ILE A 53 -16.34 20.47 21.72
N GLY A 54 -15.36 20.87 22.54
CA GLY A 54 -15.52 21.07 23.98
C GLY A 54 -15.44 22.55 24.31
N ILE A 55 -16.25 23.01 25.26
CA ILE A 55 -16.21 24.38 25.77
C ILE A 55 -15.90 24.27 27.26
N SER A 56 -14.84 24.94 27.70
CA SER A 56 -14.52 25.11 29.12
C SER A 56 -14.51 26.59 29.46
N GLU A 57 -15.11 26.95 30.59
CA GLU A 57 -15.17 28.33 31.08
C GLU A 57 -14.13 28.52 32.18
N ASP A 58 -13.21 29.45 31.98
CA ASP A 58 -12.30 29.98 33.01
C ASP A 58 -12.82 31.36 33.47
N ASP A 59 -12.36 31.84 34.63
CA ASP A 59 -12.86 33.08 35.25
C ASP A 59 -12.77 34.34 34.36
N SER A 60 -11.83 34.38 33.40
CA SER A 60 -11.58 35.51 32.50
C SER A 60 -11.69 35.19 31.01
N GLN A 61 -11.81 33.91 30.63
CA GLN A 61 -11.82 33.47 29.23
C GLN A 61 -12.67 32.23 29.03
N HIS A 62 -13.34 32.12 27.89
CA HIS A 62 -13.94 30.86 27.46
C HIS A 62 -12.96 30.16 26.52
N VAL A 63 -12.60 28.92 26.83
CA VAL A 63 -11.70 28.12 25.98
C VAL A 63 -12.53 27.13 25.17
N VAL A 64 -12.59 27.37 23.86
CA VAL A 64 -13.19 26.45 22.89
C VAL A 64 -12.10 25.53 22.37
N THR A 65 -12.28 24.22 22.58
CA THR A 65 -11.35 23.19 22.11
C THR A 65 -11.99 22.36 21.00
N ILE A 66 -11.37 22.35 19.83
CA ILE A 66 -11.81 21.58 18.66
C ILE A 66 -10.94 20.33 18.55
N TYR A 67 -11.56 19.16 18.59
CA TYR A 67 -10.90 17.86 18.46
C TYR A 67 -11.14 17.27 17.07
N LYS A 68 -10.05 16.87 16.42
CA LYS A 68 -10.05 16.30 15.08
C LYS A 68 -9.19 15.03 15.04
N GLN A 69 -9.67 14.01 14.35
CA GLN A 69 -8.87 12.83 14.07
C GLN A 69 -7.85 13.11 12.95
N VAL A 70 -6.59 12.83 13.23
CA VAL A 70 -5.48 12.95 12.29
C VAL A 70 -5.17 11.58 11.71
N SER A 71 -4.94 11.52 10.39
CA SER A 71 -4.55 10.27 9.74
C SER A 71 -3.14 9.85 10.16
N ALA A 72 -2.95 8.55 10.36
CA ALA A 72 -1.64 7.97 10.69
C ALA A 72 -0.59 8.31 9.62
N ASP A 73 -0.99 8.43 8.35
CA ASP A 73 -0.11 8.80 7.24
C ASP A 73 0.53 10.18 7.43
N LEU A 74 -0.21 11.15 7.98
CA LEU A 74 0.32 12.49 8.23
C LEU A 74 1.36 12.48 9.35
N VAL A 75 1.09 11.73 10.43
CA VAL A 75 2.05 11.54 11.53
C VAL A 75 3.30 10.84 11.03
N HIS A 76 3.13 9.73 10.31
CA HIS A 76 4.23 8.96 9.71
C HIS A 76 5.09 9.83 8.79
N LYS A 77 4.45 10.60 7.90
CA LYS A 77 5.16 11.52 7.00
C LYS A 77 5.94 12.57 7.76
N ALA A 78 5.41 13.10 8.86
CA ALA A 78 6.10 14.10 9.67
C ALA A 78 7.32 13.52 10.40
N VAL A 79 7.18 12.32 10.98
CA VAL A 79 8.30 11.60 11.62
C VAL A 79 9.38 11.29 10.60
N TYR A 80 9.01 10.71 9.45
CA TYR A 80 9.96 10.39 8.40
C TYR A 80 10.67 11.63 7.86
N SER A 81 9.93 12.73 7.65
CA SER A 81 10.53 14.01 7.24
C SER A 81 11.51 14.55 8.27
N HIS A 82 11.28 14.30 9.56
CA HIS A 82 12.18 14.71 10.63
C HIS A 82 13.44 13.83 10.67
N LEU A 83 13.30 12.51 10.56
CA LEU A 83 14.42 11.58 10.45
C LEU A 83 15.28 11.89 9.22
N GLN A 84 14.66 12.22 8.09
CA GLN A 84 15.36 12.61 6.88
C GLN A 84 16.19 13.88 7.11
N LYS A 85 15.64 14.89 7.80
CA LYS A 85 16.43 16.08 8.16
C LYS A 85 17.61 15.75 9.06
N LEU A 86 17.45 14.80 10.00
CA LEU A 86 18.56 14.35 10.83
C LEU A 86 19.63 13.63 10.02
N LYS A 87 19.22 12.84 9.02
CA LYS A 87 20.13 12.20 8.06
C LYS A 87 20.89 13.25 7.24
N ASP A 88 20.18 14.23 6.70
CA ASP A 88 20.74 15.27 5.83
C ASP A 88 21.68 16.22 6.59
N ASN A 89 21.41 16.48 7.87
CA ASN A 89 22.24 17.35 8.72
C ASN A 89 23.46 16.64 9.32
N ARG A 90 23.63 15.33 9.10
CA ARG A 90 24.75 14.57 9.66
C ARG A 90 26.02 14.82 8.83
N PRO A 91 27.18 15.09 9.46
CA PRO A 91 28.43 15.21 8.73
C PRO A 91 28.87 13.85 8.18
N ALA A 92 29.45 13.86 6.97
CA ALA A 92 30.11 12.68 6.41
C ALA A 92 31.29 12.26 7.30
N SER A 93 31.35 10.98 7.70
CA SER A 93 32.49 10.44 8.45
C SER A 93 33.43 9.73 7.51
N TYR A 94 34.71 10.14 7.56
CA TYR A 94 35.75 9.55 6.74
C TYR A 94 36.71 8.77 7.63
N ARG A 95 37.10 7.58 7.19
CA ARG A 95 38.18 6.81 7.79
C ARG A 95 39.41 6.87 6.90
N VAL A 96 40.56 7.16 7.50
CA VAL A 96 41.84 7.12 6.79
C VAL A 96 42.31 5.67 6.69
N VAL A 97 42.55 5.21 5.47
CA VAL A 97 43.12 3.90 5.19
C VAL A 97 44.46 4.10 4.50
N ARG A 98 45.47 3.35 4.95
CA ARG A 98 46.80 3.36 4.35
C ARG A 98 47.00 2.13 3.48
N ASP A 99 47.45 2.35 2.26
CA ASP A 99 47.88 1.28 1.37
C ASP A 99 49.27 0.76 1.75
N PHE A 100 49.62 -0.43 1.26
CA PHE A 100 50.94 -1.06 1.45
C PHE A 100 52.12 -0.17 1.00
N PHE A 101 51.88 0.80 0.12
CA PHE A 101 52.88 1.76 -0.35
C PHE A 101 52.97 3.04 0.50
N GLY A 102 52.18 3.15 1.58
CA GLY A 102 52.18 4.30 2.49
C GLY A 102 51.29 5.47 2.05
N ASN A 103 50.54 5.34 0.97
CA ASN A 103 49.56 6.34 0.53
C ASN A 103 48.31 6.30 1.42
N GLU A 104 47.80 7.47 1.81
CA GLU A 104 46.59 7.60 2.64
C GLU A 104 45.37 7.94 1.78
N TYR A 105 44.27 7.23 1.98
CA TYR A 105 42.98 7.46 1.33
C TYR A 105 41.91 7.71 2.38
N TYR A 106 41.06 8.71 2.11
CA TYR A 106 39.84 8.95 2.88
C TYR A 106 38.71 8.12 2.27
N ILE A 107 38.23 7.13 3.01
CA ILE A 107 37.06 6.35 2.61
C ILE A 107 35.88 6.85 3.44
N GLU A 108 34.82 7.27 2.75
CA GLU A 108 33.55 7.59 3.40
C GLU A 108 32.97 6.33 4.03
N GLU A 109 32.75 6.36 5.33
CA GLU A 109 32.21 5.24 6.07
C GLU A 109 30.71 5.14 5.78
N ARG A 110 30.34 4.16 4.97
CA ARG A 110 28.92 3.87 4.71
C ARG A 110 28.32 3.26 5.96
N TRP A 111 27.40 3.98 6.59
CA TRP A 111 26.68 3.47 7.75
C TRP A 111 25.54 2.56 7.33
N ASP A 112 25.15 1.68 8.25
CA ASP A 112 23.92 0.91 8.13
C ASP A 112 22.73 1.82 8.45
N GLU A 113 21.93 2.17 7.44
CA GLU A 113 20.78 3.08 7.56
C GLU A 113 19.80 2.61 8.64
N ASP A 114 19.62 1.30 8.79
CA ASP A 114 18.72 0.71 9.76
C ASP A 114 19.22 0.89 11.19
N SER A 115 20.54 0.80 11.41
CA SER A 115 21.16 1.08 12.70
C SER A 115 20.97 2.53 13.12
N PHE A 116 21.13 3.46 12.17
CA PHE A 116 20.92 4.88 12.38
C PHE A 116 19.47 5.20 12.70
N ILE A 117 18.52 4.68 11.92
CA ILE A 117 17.10 4.94 12.15
C ILE A 117 16.69 4.43 13.53
N ARG A 118 17.19 3.27 13.97
CA ARG A 118 16.91 2.74 15.31
C ARG A 118 17.42 3.65 16.43
N GLU A 119 18.66 4.12 16.32
CA GLU A 119 19.25 5.06 17.30
C GLU A 119 18.52 6.41 17.31
N ALA A 120 18.25 6.96 16.12
CA ALA A 120 17.54 8.22 15.95
C ALA A 120 16.12 8.13 16.54
N MET A 121 15.38 7.06 16.24
CA MET A 121 14.04 6.83 16.79
C MET A 121 14.02 6.67 18.31
N ALA A 122 15.07 6.09 18.90
CA ALA A 122 15.17 5.94 20.36
C ALA A 122 15.39 7.28 21.09
N SER A 123 16.04 8.25 20.43
CA SER A 123 16.33 9.58 20.99
C SER A 123 15.34 10.67 20.55
N LEU A 124 14.41 10.34 19.66
CA LEU A 124 13.53 11.31 19.00
C LEU A 124 12.50 11.90 19.97
N ASP A 125 12.50 13.22 20.13
CA ASP A 125 11.41 13.92 20.81
C ASP A 125 10.21 14.10 19.87
N LEU A 126 9.10 13.43 20.21
CA LEU A 126 7.87 13.45 19.42
C LEU A 126 7.05 14.72 19.65
N ALA A 127 7.23 15.44 20.77
CA ALA A 127 6.41 16.60 21.12
C ALA A 127 6.42 17.73 20.06
N PRO A 128 7.58 18.19 19.54
CA PRO A 128 7.59 19.23 18.51
C PRO A 128 7.01 18.73 17.18
N ILE A 129 7.22 17.45 16.84
CA ILE A 129 6.69 16.83 15.61
C ILE A 129 5.17 16.76 15.70
N GLN A 130 4.64 16.28 16.82
CA GLN A 130 3.21 16.20 17.10
C GLN A 130 2.55 17.58 17.06
N ARG A 131 3.17 18.60 17.69
CA ARG A 131 2.68 19.98 17.62
C ARG A 131 2.65 20.51 16.18
N GLN A 132 3.67 20.19 15.38
CA GLN A 132 3.71 20.57 13.98
C GLN A 132 2.62 19.87 13.16
N VAL A 133 2.38 18.57 13.42
CA VAL A 133 1.30 17.81 12.78
C VAL A 133 -0.07 18.39 13.14
N ALA A 134 -0.32 18.68 14.43
CA ALA A 134 -1.54 19.33 14.86
C ALA A 134 -1.73 20.70 14.17
N LYS A 135 -0.68 21.52 14.09
CA LYS A 135 -0.76 22.80 13.36
C LYS A 135 -1.08 22.61 11.88
N GLN A 136 -0.53 21.59 11.23
CA GLN A 136 -0.81 21.29 9.83
C GLN A 136 -2.24 20.77 9.62
N SER A 137 -2.79 20.01 10.57
CA SER A 137 -4.14 19.45 10.46
C SER A 137 -5.25 20.51 10.58
N PHE A 138 -4.95 21.65 11.22
CA PHE A 138 -5.88 22.78 11.38
C PHE A 138 -5.57 23.97 10.43
N ARG A 139 -4.74 23.78 9.41
CA ARG A 139 -4.29 24.88 8.53
C ARG A 139 -5.44 25.52 7.72
N ASP A 140 -6.51 24.78 7.48
CA ASP A 140 -7.67 25.20 6.70
C ASP A 140 -8.84 25.70 7.55
N TYR A 141 -8.66 25.82 8.87
CA TYR A 141 -9.67 26.33 9.77
C TYR A 141 -9.67 27.86 9.76
N GLU A 142 -10.83 28.42 9.46
CA GLU A 142 -11.14 29.84 9.52
C GLU A 142 -12.02 30.09 10.76
N ILE A 143 -11.60 31.06 11.59
CA ILE A 143 -12.28 31.45 12.84
C ILE A 143 -12.65 32.92 12.69
N THR A 144 -13.93 33.24 12.78
CA THR A 144 -14.41 34.62 12.65
C THR A 144 -15.36 34.97 13.80
N LEU A 145 -15.10 36.09 14.47
CA LEU A 145 -16.03 36.71 15.42
C LEU A 145 -16.84 37.78 14.71
N ASN A 146 -18.14 37.81 14.95
CA ASN A 146 -18.97 38.91 14.49
C ASN A 146 -18.63 40.22 15.21
N HIS A 147 -18.86 41.36 14.54
CA HIS A 147 -18.57 42.71 15.06
C HIS A 147 -19.26 43.06 16.39
N ARG A 148 -20.30 42.31 16.78
CA ARG A 148 -20.99 42.45 18.08
C ARG A 148 -20.35 41.64 19.20
N GLY A 149 -19.51 40.67 18.86
CA GLY A 149 -18.91 39.75 19.83
C GLY A 149 -19.79 38.58 20.26
N ASP A 150 -21.01 38.46 19.71
CA ASP A 150 -22.01 37.49 20.19
C ASP A 150 -21.98 36.13 19.46
N GLU A 151 -21.41 36.09 18.27
CA GLU A 151 -21.44 34.91 17.38
C GLU A 151 -20.04 34.56 16.91
N LEU A 152 -19.65 33.31 17.14
CA LEU A 152 -18.42 32.71 16.67
C LEU A 152 -18.72 31.73 15.54
N VAL A 153 -18.08 31.93 14.39
CA VAL A 153 -18.16 31.01 13.25
C VAL A 153 -16.83 30.29 13.06
N LEU A 154 -16.91 28.96 13.01
CA LEU A 154 -15.80 28.06 12.78
C LEU A 154 -16.04 27.28 11.48
N MET A 155 -15.15 27.42 10.51
CA MET A 155 -15.29 26.78 9.21
C MET A 155 -14.00 26.06 8.78
N SER A 156 -14.12 24.84 8.24
CA SER A 156 -13.04 24.13 7.56
C SER A 156 -13.57 23.49 6.29
N ARG A 157 -12.89 23.77 5.17
CA ARG A 157 -13.27 23.25 3.84
C ARG A 157 -12.85 21.80 3.66
N ALA A 158 -11.67 21.42 4.17
CA ALA A 158 -11.16 20.06 4.03
C ALA A 158 -12.03 19.08 4.82
N ASP A 159 -12.43 19.46 6.03
CA ASP A 159 -13.27 18.61 6.89
C ASP A 159 -14.76 18.80 6.61
N GLY A 160 -15.15 19.83 5.85
CA GLY A 160 -16.56 20.18 5.63
C GLY A 160 -17.25 20.56 6.94
N PHE A 161 -16.48 21.14 7.85
CA PHE A 161 -16.93 21.53 9.17
C PHE A 161 -17.41 22.98 9.11
N HIS A 162 -18.63 23.21 9.60
CA HIS A 162 -19.19 24.54 9.75
C HIS A 162 -19.99 24.57 11.05
N LYS A 163 -19.56 25.40 11.99
CA LYS A 163 -20.25 25.55 13.27
C LYS A 163 -20.36 27.02 13.64
N GLU A 164 -21.60 27.42 13.87
CA GLU A 164 -21.95 28.70 14.47
C GLU A 164 -22.23 28.44 15.95
N VAL A 165 -21.59 29.23 16.81
CA VAL A 165 -21.77 29.18 18.27
C VAL A 165 -22.24 30.55 18.71
N ALA A 166 -23.49 30.63 19.16
CA ALA A 166 -24.01 31.81 19.84
C ALA A 166 -23.46 31.83 21.27
N LEU A 167 -22.66 32.83 21.57
CA LEU A 167 -21.97 32.94 22.86
C LEU A 167 -22.84 33.61 23.93
N GLY A 168 -23.89 34.34 23.53
CA GLY A 168 -24.90 34.93 24.43
C GLY A 168 -24.41 36.11 25.29
N VAL A 169 -23.13 36.46 25.18
CA VAL A 169 -22.46 37.58 25.84
C VAL A 169 -21.52 38.21 24.82
N GLU A 170 -21.33 39.53 24.87
CA GLU A 170 -20.41 40.24 23.98
C GLU A 170 -18.95 39.91 24.37
N PHE A 171 -18.19 39.31 23.46
CA PHE A 171 -16.75 39.07 23.64
C PHE A 171 -15.91 40.09 22.87
N GLU A 172 -14.79 40.48 23.47
CA GLU A 172 -13.94 41.55 22.94
C GLU A 172 -12.92 41.04 21.91
N ASP A 173 -12.34 39.87 22.15
CA ASP A 173 -11.21 39.37 21.35
C ASP A 173 -11.10 37.83 21.38
N ILE A 174 -10.50 37.27 20.32
CA ILE A 174 -10.21 35.84 20.17
C ILE A 174 -8.70 35.64 20.04
N SER A 175 -8.15 34.73 20.83
CA SER A 175 -6.78 34.26 20.69
C SER A 175 -6.70 32.77 20.41
N VAL A 176 -5.81 32.37 19.51
CA VAL A 176 -5.46 30.94 19.37
C VAL A 176 -4.44 30.59 20.45
N ASN A 177 -4.87 29.84 21.46
CA ASN A 177 -4.03 29.46 22.61
C ASN A 177 -2.98 28.41 22.21
N GLY A 178 -3.28 27.56 21.22
CA GLY A 178 -2.29 26.65 20.64
C GLY A 178 -2.87 25.41 19.96
N PHE A 179 -1.95 24.57 19.47
CA PHE A 179 -2.22 23.28 18.84
C PHE A 179 -1.54 22.18 19.65
N GLU A 180 -2.24 21.08 19.90
CA GLU A 180 -1.75 19.96 20.70
C GLU A 180 -2.20 18.63 20.10
N MET A 181 -1.40 17.58 20.25
CA MET A 181 -1.86 16.20 20.03
C MET A 181 -2.26 15.64 21.39
N VAL A 182 -3.55 15.39 21.59
CA VAL A 182 -4.09 14.88 22.86
C VAL A 182 -3.90 13.37 22.96
N SER A 183 -3.88 12.70 21.81
CA SER A 183 -3.49 11.29 21.68
C SER A 183 -2.70 11.11 20.39
N GLU A 184 -2.20 9.91 20.13
CA GLU A 184 -1.42 9.58 18.92
C GLU A 184 -2.15 9.91 17.61
N SER A 185 -3.48 9.93 17.61
CA SER A 185 -4.31 10.16 16.43
C SER A 185 -5.34 11.29 16.57
N VAL A 186 -5.36 12.03 17.68
CA VAL A 186 -6.32 13.12 17.91
C VAL A 186 -5.57 14.42 18.17
N ALA A 187 -5.79 15.40 17.29
CA ALA A 187 -5.32 16.76 17.46
C ALA A 187 -6.40 17.63 18.09
N ALA A 188 -5.96 18.59 18.90
CA ALA A 188 -6.79 19.62 19.51
C ALA A 188 -6.29 21.02 19.14
N LEU A 189 -7.23 21.88 18.77
CA LEU A 189 -7.03 23.32 18.61
C LEU A 189 -7.73 24.03 19.77
N ARG A 190 -6.98 24.78 20.56
CA ARG A 190 -7.51 25.57 21.68
C ARG A 190 -7.63 27.04 21.28
N ILE A 191 -8.82 27.59 21.45
CA ILE A 191 -9.17 28.98 21.13
C ILE A 191 -9.65 29.63 22.43
N GLY A 192 -8.96 30.66 22.88
CA GLY A 192 -9.39 31.49 24.01
C GLY A 192 -10.25 32.64 23.50
N ILE A 193 -11.39 32.85 24.15
CA ILE A 193 -12.29 33.97 23.89
C ILE A 193 -12.28 34.83 25.16
N LYS A 194 -11.76 36.06 25.07
CA LYS A 194 -11.62 36.94 26.23
C LYS A 194 -12.97 37.58 26.56
N LYS A 195 -13.42 37.41 27.81
CA LYS A 195 -14.65 38.03 28.30
C LYS A 195 -14.42 39.54 28.41
N ALA A 196 -15.40 40.33 27.96
CA ALA A 196 -15.32 41.78 28.14
C ALA A 196 -15.29 42.10 29.64
N GLU A 197 -14.29 42.87 30.08
CA GLU A 197 -14.28 43.38 31.45
C GLU A 197 -15.49 44.33 31.65
N PRO A 198 -16.22 44.25 32.77
CA PRO A 198 -17.30 45.17 33.04
C PRO A 198 -16.71 46.59 33.15
N LYS A 199 -16.94 47.42 32.12
CA LYS A 199 -16.58 48.84 32.15
C LYS A 199 -17.21 49.45 33.41
N PRO A 200 -16.43 49.99 34.36
CA PRO A 200 -17.00 50.68 35.51
C PRO A 200 -17.58 52.01 35.03
N SER A 201 -18.84 51.98 34.59
CA SER A 201 -19.54 53.16 34.12
C SER A 201 -20.90 53.27 34.81
N GLN A 202 -21.01 54.35 35.60
CA GLN A 202 -22.25 55.00 36.01
C GLN A 202 -23.29 54.15 36.79
N TRP A 203 -22.96 53.75 38.01
CA TRP A 203 -23.95 53.40 39.04
C TRP A 203 -23.71 54.18 40.36
N GLN A 204 -23.51 55.49 40.23
CA GLN A 204 -23.77 56.44 41.31
C GLN A 204 -24.71 57.52 40.76
N PHE A 205 -25.76 57.83 41.52
CA PHE A 205 -26.99 58.56 41.14
C PHE A 205 -28.04 57.71 40.41
N VAL A 206 -28.86 56.96 41.17
CA VAL A 206 -30.24 57.38 41.51
C VAL A 206 -30.68 56.61 42.77
N LYS A 207 -30.63 57.29 43.93
CA LYS A 207 -31.50 56.99 45.07
C LYS A 207 -32.31 58.25 45.33
N ILE A 208 -33.38 58.44 44.57
CA ILE A 208 -34.38 59.46 44.88
C ILE A 208 -35.76 58.83 44.65
N LEU A 209 -36.41 58.58 45.80
CA LEU A 209 -37.85 58.60 46.07
C LEU A 209 -38.75 57.80 45.13
N ASN A 210 -39.36 56.73 45.66
CA ASN A 210 -40.74 56.39 45.34
C ASN A 210 -41.43 55.81 46.57
N ALA A 211 -42.04 56.71 47.34
CA ALA A 211 -43.11 56.42 48.27
C ALA A 211 -44.42 56.56 47.48
N GLY A 212 -45.05 55.44 47.13
CA GLY A 212 -46.29 55.42 46.35
C GLY A 212 -46.83 54.02 46.10
N VAL A 213 -46.59 53.07 47.01
CA VAL A 213 -46.94 51.65 46.84
C VAL A 213 -48.12 51.30 47.73
N GLU A 214 -49.32 51.81 47.44
CA GLU A 214 -50.54 51.27 48.06
C GLU A 214 -51.77 51.21 47.13
N ARG A 215 -51.64 51.54 45.84
CA ARG A 215 -52.76 51.38 44.87
C ARG A 215 -52.47 50.47 43.66
N GLU A 216 -51.24 49.98 43.51
CA GLU A 216 -50.88 49.04 42.43
C GLU A 216 -50.85 47.57 42.87
N ALA A 217 -50.69 47.29 44.17
CA ALA A 217 -50.58 45.93 44.72
C ALA A 217 -51.81 45.03 44.44
N VAL A 218 -53.01 45.61 44.30
CA VAL A 218 -54.24 44.84 44.05
C VAL A 218 -54.40 44.49 42.57
N ARG A 219 -53.84 45.29 41.64
CA ARG A 219 -53.87 45.00 40.19
C ARG A 219 -52.73 44.09 39.73
N GLU A 220 -51.61 44.06 40.44
CA GLU A 220 -50.52 43.11 40.17
C GLU A 220 -50.86 41.69 40.62
N ALA A 221 -51.54 41.53 41.76
CA ALA A 221 -51.93 40.21 42.27
C ALA A 221 -52.85 39.42 41.32
N GLU A 222 -53.83 40.07 40.69
CA GLU A 222 -54.71 39.41 39.69
C GLU A 222 -53.96 39.08 38.39
N ARG A 223 -52.96 39.89 37.99
CA ARG A 223 -52.14 39.65 36.80
C ARG A 223 -51.09 38.57 37.03
N GLU A 224 -50.59 38.40 38.25
CA GLU A 224 -49.70 37.30 38.61
C GLU A 224 -50.41 35.96 38.65
N ALA A 225 -51.62 35.91 39.21
CA ALA A 225 -52.41 34.67 39.26
C ALA A 225 -52.74 34.09 37.87
N VAL A 226 -53.09 34.96 36.90
CA VAL A 226 -53.34 34.52 35.51
C VAL A 226 -52.04 34.08 34.81
N ARG A 227 -50.92 34.76 35.05
CA ARG A 227 -49.62 34.39 34.48
C ARG A 227 -49.06 33.10 35.05
N GLU A 228 -49.30 32.80 36.32
CA GLU A 228 -48.89 31.52 36.92
C GLU A 228 -49.69 30.35 36.35
N ALA A 229 -51.00 30.50 36.19
CA ALA A 229 -51.85 29.47 35.58
C ALA A 229 -51.45 29.17 34.12
N GLU A 230 -51.16 30.20 33.31
CA GLU A 230 -50.66 30.00 31.93
C GLU A 230 -49.26 29.35 31.91
N ARG A 231 -48.39 29.71 32.85
CA ARG A 231 -47.04 29.12 32.95
C ARG A 231 -47.06 27.66 33.36
N GLU A 232 -47.97 27.24 34.24
CA GLU A 232 -48.10 25.84 34.61
C GLU A 232 -48.67 25.00 33.48
N ALA A 233 -49.73 25.47 32.80
CA ALA A 233 -50.29 24.79 31.64
C ALA A 233 -49.27 24.64 30.50
N ALA A 234 -48.48 25.69 30.23
CA ALA A 234 -47.41 25.64 29.23
C ALA A 234 -46.27 24.68 29.63
N ARG A 235 -45.94 24.59 30.92
CA ARG A 235 -44.90 23.68 31.44
C ARG A 235 -45.32 22.22 31.33
N GLU A 236 -46.58 21.89 31.60
CA GLU A 236 -47.06 20.52 31.46
C GLU A 236 -47.14 20.08 30.00
N ALA A 237 -47.69 20.92 29.12
CA ALA A 237 -47.71 20.66 27.68
C ALA A 237 -46.30 20.48 27.09
N ALA A 238 -45.34 21.33 27.51
CA ALA A 238 -43.95 21.19 27.09
C ALA A 238 -43.29 19.90 27.59
N ARG A 239 -43.61 19.45 28.81
CA ARG A 239 -43.08 18.20 29.39
C ARG A 239 -43.62 16.97 28.68
N GLU A 240 -44.90 16.94 28.30
CA GLU A 240 -45.46 15.82 27.56
C GLU A 240 -44.92 15.76 26.13
N ALA A 241 -44.88 16.89 25.42
CA ALA A 241 -44.29 16.97 24.08
C ALA A 241 -42.81 16.53 24.07
N ALA A 242 -42.03 16.95 25.08
CA ALA A 242 -40.64 16.54 25.21
C ALA A 242 -40.49 15.03 25.49
N ARG A 243 -41.39 14.42 26.26
CA ARG A 243 -41.37 12.98 26.55
C ARG A 243 -41.72 12.14 25.34
N GLU A 244 -42.69 12.56 24.53
CA GLU A 244 -43.05 11.86 23.30
C GLU A 244 -41.94 11.98 22.25
N ALA A 245 -41.41 13.18 22.02
CA ALA A 245 -40.30 13.40 21.11
C ALA A 245 -39.06 12.57 21.51
N ALA A 246 -38.75 12.50 22.81
CA ALA A 246 -37.64 11.68 23.31
C ALA A 246 -37.87 10.17 23.08
N ARG A 247 -39.11 9.68 23.22
CA ARG A 247 -39.46 8.28 22.98
C ARG A 247 -39.38 7.90 21.51
N GLU A 248 -39.82 8.77 20.61
CA GLU A 248 -39.71 8.53 19.17
C GLU A 248 -38.25 8.58 18.71
N ALA A 249 -37.49 9.59 19.13
CA ALA A 249 -36.06 9.69 18.83
C ALA A 249 -35.27 8.46 19.33
N ALA A 250 -35.57 7.97 20.53
CA ALA A 250 -34.94 6.76 21.06
C ALA A 250 -35.28 5.50 20.25
N ARG A 251 -36.52 5.38 19.74
CA ARG A 251 -36.94 4.24 18.91
C ARG A 251 -36.28 4.27 17.54
N GLU A 252 -36.15 5.43 16.92
CA GLU A 252 -35.45 5.58 15.64
C GLU A 252 -33.96 5.31 15.78
N ALA A 253 -33.31 5.89 16.80
CA ALA A 253 -31.90 5.64 17.09
C ALA A 253 -31.62 4.14 17.33
N ALA A 254 -32.49 3.44 18.06
CA ALA A 254 -32.34 2.01 18.29
C ALA A 254 -32.48 1.18 16.99
N ARG A 255 -33.38 1.58 16.09
CA ARG A 255 -33.57 0.90 14.79
C ARG A 255 -32.39 1.14 13.85
N GLU A 256 -31.84 2.35 13.83
CA GLU A 256 -30.65 2.65 13.03
C GLU A 256 -29.42 1.92 13.56
N ALA A 257 -29.19 1.94 14.88
CA ALA A 257 -28.10 1.21 15.51
C ALA A 257 -28.17 -0.30 15.23
N ALA A 258 -29.37 -0.91 15.27
CA ALA A 258 -29.54 -2.32 14.93
C ALA A 258 -29.19 -2.63 13.47
N ARG A 259 -29.59 -1.76 12.52
CA ARG A 259 -29.28 -1.93 11.10
C ARG A 259 -27.80 -1.74 10.80
N GLU A 260 -27.13 -0.82 11.49
CA GLU A 260 -25.69 -0.62 11.35
C GLU A 260 -24.92 -1.82 11.92
N ALA A 261 -25.28 -2.31 13.10
CA ALA A 261 -24.67 -3.49 13.70
C ALA A 261 -24.80 -4.73 12.80
N GLU A 262 -25.96 -4.94 12.16
CA GLU A 262 -26.17 -6.04 11.23
C GLU A 262 -25.30 -5.90 9.96
N ARG A 263 -25.16 -4.69 9.41
CA ARG A 263 -24.28 -4.42 8.26
C ARG A 263 -22.82 -4.63 8.61
N GLU A 264 -22.38 -4.22 9.79
CA GLU A 264 -21.01 -4.45 10.25
C GLU A 264 -20.72 -5.93 10.48
N ALA A 265 -21.65 -6.66 11.11
CA ALA A 265 -21.54 -8.10 11.28
C ALA A 265 -21.46 -8.84 9.92
N ALA A 266 -22.26 -8.43 8.94
CA ALA A 266 -22.24 -9.00 7.59
C ALA A 266 -20.92 -8.70 6.85
N ARG A 267 -20.37 -7.48 6.99
CA ARG A 267 -19.05 -7.12 6.44
C ARG A 267 -17.94 -7.94 7.08
N TYR A 268 -17.94 -8.06 8.40
CA TYR A 268 -16.96 -8.86 9.13
C TYR A 268 -17.02 -10.34 8.73
N ALA A 269 -18.23 -10.91 8.63
CA ALA A 269 -18.41 -12.29 8.16
C ALA A 269 -17.92 -12.49 6.72
N SER A 270 -18.08 -11.50 5.86
CA SER A 270 -17.61 -11.56 4.47
C SER A 270 -16.09 -11.50 4.38
N LEU A 271 -15.44 -10.60 5.13
CA LEU A 271 -13.99 -10.52 5.21
C LEU A 271 -13.38 -11.81 5.74
N LYS A 272 -13.94 -12.37 6.82
CA LYS A 272 -13.48 -13.63 7.38
C LYS A 272 -13.57 -14.79 6.39
N ARG A 273 -14.63 -14.84 5.56
CA ARG A 273 -14.76 -15.84 4.50
C ARG A 273 -13.69 -15.68 3.41
N LEU A 274 -13.34 -14.46 3.05
CA LEU A 274 -12.27 -14.19 2.08
C LEU A 274 -10.91 -14.61 2.64
N GLU A 275 -10.62 -14.29 3.89
CA GLU A 275 -9.38 -14.74 4.57
C GLU A 275 -9.30 -16.27 4.63
N ASP A 276 -10.41 -16.95 4.95
CA ASP A 276 -10.48 -18.41 4.96
C ASP A 276 -10.28 -19.01 3.55
N GLN A 277 -10.78 -18.36 2.50
CA GLN A 277 -10.55 -18.76 1.11
C GLN A 277 -9.08 -18.60 0.72
N GLU A 278 -8.48 -17.44 0.97
CA GLU A 278 -7.06 -17.23 0.70
C GLU A 278 -6.18 -18.24 1.45
N ARG A 279 -6.53 -18.54 2.71
CA ARG A 279 -5.79 -19.54 3.49
C ARG A 279 -5.89 -20.93 2.88
N ARG A 280 -7.06 -21.31 2.33
CA ARG A 280 -7.25 -22.59 1.63
C ARG A 280 -6.45 -22.63 0.34
N GLU A 281 -6.51 -21.58 -0.48
CA GLU A 281 -5.75 -21.47 -1.72
C GLU A 281 -4.25 -21.54 -1.48
N ARG A 282 -3.74 -20.79 -0.49
CA ARG A 282 -2.32 -20.86 -0.07
C ARG A 282 -1.94 -22.25 0.40
N ALA A 283 -2.81 -22.94 1.14
CA ALA A 283 -2.55 -24.30 1.59
C ALA A 283 -2.54 -25.30 0.43
N GLU A 284 -3.40 -25.13 -0.58
CA GLU A 284 -3.41 -25.96 -1.79
C GLU A 284 -2.15 -25.74 -2.64
N ILE A 285 -1.74 -24.48 -2.83
CA ILE A 285 -0.49 -24.15 -3.53
C ILE A 285 0.71 -24.75 -2.79
N ALA A 286 0.77 -24.62 -1.46
CA ALA A 286 1.84 -25.20 -0.66
C ALA A 286 1.90 -26.73 -0.77
N LYS A 287 0.73 -27.41 -0.77
CA LYS A 287 0.66 -28.87 -1.00
C LYS A 287 1.15 -29.25 -2.39
N ALA A 288 0.70 -28.53 -3.42
CA ALA A 288 1.13 -28.78 -4.80
C ALA A 288 2.66 -28.59 -4.98
N GLN A 289 3.23 -27.57 -4.33
CA GLN A 289 4.68 -27.34 -4.33
C GLN A 289 5.44 -28.46 -3.60
N ALA A 290 4.94 -28.90 -2.43
CA ALA A 290 5.52 -30.01 -1.70
C ALA A 290 5.51 -31.31 -2.53
N ASP A 291 4.40 -31.60 -3.21
CA ASP A 291 4.28 -32.76 -4.09
C ASP A 291 5.25 -32.69 -5.29
N GLN A 292 5.45 -31.51 -5.87
CA GLN A 292 6.42 -31.32 -6.95
C GLN A 292 7.86 -31.55 -6.47
N ILE A 293 8.22 -31.04 -5.30
CA ILE A 293 9.54 -31.25 -4.69
C ILE A 293 9.75 -32.74 -4.41
N ALA A 294 8.77 -33.40 -3.80
CA ALA A 294 8.82 -34.82 -3.50
C ALA A 294 8.99 -35.68 -4.77
N ARG A 295 8.27 -35.36 -5.85
CA ARG A 295 8.45 -36.02 -7.16
C ARG A 295 9.86 -35.81 -7.72
N ARG A 296 10.36 -34.57 -7.69
CA ARG A 296 11.71 -34.25 -8.19
C ARG A 296 12.79 -34.99 -7.39
N ASP A 297 12.63 -35.11 -6.08
CA ASP A 297 13.59 -35.80 -5.23
C ASP A 297 13.49 -37.33 -5.36
N ALA A 298 12.28 -37.87 -5.55
CA ALA A 298 12.07 -39.28 -5.92
C ALA A 298 12.75 -39.62 -7.27
N ASP A 299 12.61 -38.77 -8.28
CA ASP A 299 13.26 -38.94 -9.58
C ASP A 299 14.79 -38.89 -9.48
N LYS A 300 15.33 -37.97 -8.68
CA LYS A 300 16.78 -37.91 -8.41
C LYS A 300 17.26 -39.17 -7.69
N ALA A 301 16.50 -39.65 -6.69
CA ALA A 301 16.82 -40.88 -5.97
C ALA A 301 16.79 -42.10 -6.90
N ALA A 302 15.77 -42.23 -7.74
CA ALA A 302 15.66 -43.30 -8.74
C ALA A 302 16.84 -43.28 -9.74
N LYS A 303 17.24 -42.09 -10.22
CA LYS A 303 18.42 -41.93 -11.09
C LYS A 303 19.71 -42.35 -10.39
N LYS A 304 19.89 -42.00 -9.10
CA LYS A 304 21.05 -42.42 -8.30
C LYS A 304 21.08 -43.94 -8.10
N ALA A 305 19.95 -44.54 -7.72
CA ALA A 305 19.83 -45.98 -7.55
C ALA A 305 20.12 -46.74 -8.85
N ARG A 306 19.60 -46.26 -10.00
CA ARG A 306 19.91 -46.85 -11.31
C ARG A 306 21.40 -46.77 -11.64
N LYS A 307 22.07 -45.64 -11.36
CA LYS A 307 23.52 -45.49 -11.56
C LYS A 307 24.30 -46.47 -10.67
N GLN A 308 23.91 -46.62 -9.41
CA GLN A 308 24.52 -47.56 -8.47
C GLN A 308 24.36 -49.01 -8.96
N ALA A 309 23.16 -49.43 -9.34
CA ALA A 309 22.91 -50.78 -9.87
C ALA A 309 23.73 -51.07 -11.15
N ILE A 310 23.92 -50.08 -12.03
CA ILE A 310 24.78 -50.23 -13.21
C ILE A 310 26.26 -50.36 -12.80
N ALA A 311 26.71 -49.58 -11.82
CA ALA A 311 28.08 -49.66 -11.31
C ALA A 311 28.37 -51.01 -10.65
N GLU A 312 27.43 -51.53 -9.85
CA GLU A 312 27.51 -52.85 -9.23
C GLU A 312 27.56 -53.97 -10.28
N LYS A 313 26.69 -53.94 -11.30
CA LYS A 313 26.74 -54.91 -12.41
C LYS A 313 28.09 -54.86 -13.16
N LYS A 314 28.65 -53.66 -13.37
CA LYS A 314 29.97 -53.50 -13.98
C LYS A 314 31.07 -54.07 -13.09
N ALA A 315 31.04 -53.78 -11.79
CA ALA A 315 32.02 -54.29 -10.83
C ALA A 315 31.99 -55.83 -10.77
N PHE A 316 30.79 -56.43 -10.76
CA PHE A 316 30.60 -57.87 -10.81
C PHE A 316 31.22 -58.49 -12.08
N LEU A 317 30.94 -57.93 -13.26
CA LEU A 317 31.52 -58.42 -14.51
C LEU A 317 33.05 -58.29 -14.54
N ILE A 318 33.60 -57.22 -13.96
CA ILE A 318 35.05 -57.03 -13.84
C ILE A 318 35.66 -58.10 -12.92
N ALA A 319 35.04 -58.36 -11.77
CA ALA A 319 35.49 -59.41 -10.84
C ALA A 319 35.44 -60.80 -11.48
N GLN A 320 34.36 -61.12 -12.20
CA GLN A 320 34.24 -62.39 -12.93
C GLN A 320 35.32 -62.54 -13.99
N LYS A 321 35.62 -61.46 -14.74
CA LYS A 321 36.72 -61.46 -15.72
C LYS A 321 38.08 -61.62 -15.06
N ARG A 322 38.33 -61.03 -13.89
CA ARG A 322 39.59 -61.20 -13.14
C ARG A 322 39.77 -62.65 -12.71
N LEU A 323 38.75 -63.25 -12.10
CA LEU A 323 38.78 -64.67 -11.73
C LEU A 323 39.04 -65.59 -12.94
N SER A 324 38.43 -65.30 -14.09
CA SER A 324 38.70 -66.07 -15.31
C SER A 324 40.13 -65.90 -15.84
N ARG A 325 40.75 -64.72 -15.64
CA ARG A 325 42.14 -64.48 -16.01
C ARG A 325 43.09 -65.19 -15.06
N GLU A 326 42.85 -65.12 -13.76
CA GLU A 326 43.63 -65.83 -12.73
C GLU A 326 43.58 -67.34 -12.97
N ALA A 327 42.39 -67.90 -13.24
CA ALA A 327 42.26 -69.31 -13.59
C ALA A 327 42.98 -69.68 -14.90
N ALA A 328 42.90 -68.84 -15.93
CA ALA A 328 43.63 -69.05 -17.19
C ALA A 328 45.15 -68.91 -17.02
N GLU A 329 45.62 -68.01 -16.15
CA GLU A 329 47.02 -67.85 -15.79
C GLU A 329 47.53 -69.06 -14.99
N GLU A 330 46.75 -69.59 -14.06
CA GLU A 330 47.07 -70.84 -13.36
C GLU A 330 47.11 -72.03 -14.31
N GLU A 331 46.16 -72.13 -15.25
CA GLU A 331 46.15 -73.18 -16.27
C GLU A 331 47.33 -73.04 -17.23
N ALA A 332 47.65 -71.82 -17.67
CA ALA A 332 48.84 -71.54 -18.48
C ALA A 332 50.14 -71.83 -17.72
N ALA A 333 50.21 -71.52 -16.42
CA ALA A 333 51.35 -71.86 -15.57
C ALA A 333 51.51 -73.37 -15.39
N ARG A 334 50.39 -74.12 -15.24
CA ARG A 334 50.39 -75.59 -15.22
C ARG A 334 50.80 -76.18 -16.58
N ALA A 335 50.31 -75.61 -17.68
CA ALA A 335 50.70 -76.01 -19.03
C ALA A 335 52.20 -75.72 -19.30
N ALA A 336 52.71 -74.57 -18.85
CA ALA A 336 54.12 -74.20 -18.94
C ALA A 336 55.03 -75.10 -18.07
N ALA A 337 54.55 -75.53 -16.90
CA ALA A 337 55.23 -76.52 -16.09
C ALA A 337 55.28 -77.89 -16.78
N THR A 338 54.23 -78.25 -17.53
CA THR A 338 54.14 -79.50 -18.30
C THR A 338 54.99 -79.45 -19.58
N SER A 339 55.16 -78.28 -20.20
CA SER A 339 55.99 -78.08 -21.40
C SER A 339 57.49 -77.95 -21.11
N ARG A 340 57.93 -77.97 -19.84
CA ARG A 340 59.35 -77.89 -19.43
C ARG A 340 60.13 -79.21 -19.63
N THR A 341 59.61 -80.13 -20.44
CA THR A 341 60.27 -81.40 -20.83
C THR A 341 60.26 -81.64 -22.34
N GLN A 342 60.25 -80.57 -23.15
CA GLN A 342 60.50 -80.69 -24.59
C GLN A 342 61.72 -79.88 -25.00
N THR A 343 62.73 -80.61 -25.49
CA THR A 343 63.94 -80.10 -26.13
C THR A 343 63.58 -79.22 -27.35
N PRO A 344 64.35 -78.15 -27.64
CA PRO A 344 64.02 -77.23 -28.72
C PRO A 344 64.21 -77.89 -30.09
N SER A 345 63.12 -78.10 -30.82
CA SER A 345 63.16 -78.36 -32.27
C SER A 345 63.25 -77.03 -33.03
N PRO A 346 64.04 -76.95 -34.12
CA PRO A 346 64.28 -75.70 -34.83
C PRO A 346 63.01 -75.14 -35.48
N VAL A 347 62.83 -73.82 -35.34
CA VAL A 347 61.75 -73.03 -35.91
C VAL A 347 61.88 -73.00 -37.44
N VAL A 348 60.94 -73.65 -38.13
CA VAL A 348 60.74 -73.47 -39.58
C VAL A 348 59.73 -72.35 -39.77
N ILE A 349 60.20 -71.18 -40.21
CA ILE A 349 59.36 -70.05 -40.60
C ILE A 349 58.78 -70.36 -41.99
N ASN A 350 57.54 -70.85 -42.04
CA ASN A 350 56.80 -70.96 -43.29
C ASN A 350 56.21 -69.59 -43.66
N ILE A 351 56.94 -68.84 -44.50
CA ILE A 351 56.42 -67.69 -45.22
C ILE A 351 55.66 -68.23 -46.44
N ASN A 352 54.36 -68.45 -46.30
CA ASN A 352 53.48 -68.63 -47.46
C ASN A 352 52.95 -67.25 -47.89
N ILE A 353 53.71 -66.60 -48.77
CA ILE A 353 53.18 -65.58 -49.67
C ILE A 353 52.46 -66.34 -50.78
N SER A 354 51.15 -66.16 -50.89
CA SER A 354 50.42 -66.52 -52.11
C SER A 354 49.47 -65.38 -52.48
N GLU A 355 49.86 -64.69 -53.54
CA GLU A 355 49.00 -63.86 -54.39
C GLU A 355 48.06 -64.75 -55.19
N ALA A 356 46.77 -64.40 -55.20
CA ALA A 356 45.82 -64.52 -56.33
C ALA A 356 44.45 -64.05 -55.81
N ALA A 357 44.01 -62.83 -56.11
CA ALA A 357 43.33 -62.42 -57.34
C ALA A 357 41.94 -63.07 -57.56
N LYS A 358 40.92 -62.23 -57.32
CA LYS A 358 39.74 -61.94 -58.17
C LYS A 358 38.54 -62.92 -58.26
N THR A 359 37.40 -62.33 -57.87
CA THR A 359 36.05 -62.36 -58.48
C THR A 359 35.29 -63.68 -58.61
N GLU A 360 34.14 -63.80 -57.94
CA GLU A 360 32.79 -63.75 -58.53
C GLU A 360 31.70 -63.96 -57.44
N SER A 361 30.62 -63.18 -57.52
CA SER A 361 29.34 -63.34 -56.78
C SER A 361 28.34 -64.12 -57.65
N PRO A 362 27.12 -64.58 -57.23
CA PRO A 362 26.41 -64.38 -55.95
C PRO A 362 25.68 -65.63 -55.39
N ALA A 363 24.97 -65.43 -54.26
CA ALA A 363 23.69 -66.06 -53.84
C ALA A 363 23.66 -66.90 -52.53
N ALA A 364 22.78 -66.42 -51.63
CA ALA A 364 21.99 -67.11 -50.61
C ALA A 364 22.68 -67.81 -49.42
N ALA A 365 22.72 -67.12 -48.26
CA ALA A 365 22.10 -67.56 -46.99
C ALA A 365 22.48 -66.60 -45.83
N THR A 366 21.50 -66.19 -45.03
CA THR A 366 21.56 -65.45 -43.74
C THR A 366 22.44 -66.17 -42.69
N PRO A 367 22.98 -65.54 -41.60
CA PRO A 367 22.26 -64.74 -40.58
C PRO A 367 23.13 -63.63 -39.89
N PRO A 368 22.96 -63.26 -38.59
CA PRO A 368 22.09 -62.19 -38.12
C PRO A 368 22.81 -60.97 -37.48
N SER A 369 22.07 -59.86 -37.50
CA SER A 369 22.00 -58.72 -36.57
C SER A 369 23.21 -58.26 -35.72
N THR A 370 23.37 -56.93 -35.74
CA THR A 370 23.95 -56.03 -34.73
C THR A 370 25.48 -55.85 -34.71
N ARG A 371 25.93 -54.65 -35.12
CA ARG A 371 26.90 -53.85 -34.38
C ARG A 371 26.89 -52.39 -34.85
N GLY A 372 27.05 -51.52 -33.87
CA GLY A 372 26.63 -50.13 -33.89
C GLY A 372 27.37 -49.26 -34.90
N ARG A 373 26.58 -48.51 -35.65
CA ARG A 373 27.04 -47.26 -36.25
C ARG A 373 27.16 -46.26 -35.11
N SER A 374 28.37 -45.78 -34.89
CA SER A 374 28.71 -44.72 -33.94
C SER A 374 27.91 -43.46 -34.25
N HIS A 375 26.79 -43.25 -33.57
CA HIS A 375 26.26 -41.91 -33.37
C HIS A 375 27.08 -41.31 -32.23
N SER A 376 27.95 -40.36 -32.55
CA SER A 376 28.40 -39.39 -31.56
C SER A 376 27.16 -38.82 -30.87
N PRO A 377 27.15 -38.64 -29.55
CA PRO A 377 26.07 -37.91 -28.91
C PRO A 377 26.06 -36.52 -29.53
N VAL A 378 24.98 -36.21 -30.26
CA VAL A 378 24.61 -34.82 -30.48
C VAL A 378 24.41 -34.30 -29.07
N LEU A 379 25.30 -33.40 -28.64
CA LEU A 379 25.01 -32.53 -27.52
C LEU A 379 23.72 -31.84 -27.94
N GLU A 380 22.59 -32.28 -27.37
CA GLU A 380 21.42 -31.43 -27.32
C GLU A 380 21.94 -30.13 -26.72
N ASP A 381 21.86 -29.06 -27.51
CA ASP A 381 22.08 -27.70 -27.02
C ASP A 381 21.16 -27.57 -25.80
N VAL A 382 21.75 -27.69 -24.62
CA VAL A 382 21.04 -27.43 -23.38
C VAL A 382 20.83 -25.93 -23.43
N ASP A 383 19.68 -25.51 -23.94
CA ASP A 383 19.19 -24.14 -23.84
C ASP A 383 18.98 -23.86 -22.35
N ASP A 384 20.07 -23.51 -21.69
CA ASP A 384 20.12 -23.02 -20.34
C ASP A 384 19.35 -21.69 -20.27
N GLU A 385 18.48 -21.58 -19.26
CA GLU A 385 17.67 -20.38 -19.01
C GLU A 385 18.52 -19.10 -18.91
N GLU A 386 19.82 -19.26 -18.64
CA GLU A 386 20.84 -18.23 -18.62
C GLU A 386 21.15 -17.69 -20.03
N ILE A 387 21.22 -18.53 -21.07
CA ILE A 387 21.32 -18.09 -22.47
C ILE A 387 20.07 -17.34 -22.90
N HIS A 388 18.88 -17.77 -22.46
CA HIS A 388 17.64 -17.03 -22.73
C HIS A 388 17.58 -15.67 -22.03
N ARG A 389 18.08 -15.57 -20.80
CA ARG A 389 18.24 -14.28 -20.10
C ARG A 389 19.24 -13.37 -20.81
N TYR A 390 20.37 -13.92 -21.24
CA TYR A 390 21.38 -13.17 -21.98
C TYR A 390 20.86 -12.66 -23.33
N ARG A 391 20.14 -13.51 -24.08
CA ARG A 391 19.50 -13.13 -25.36
C ARG A 391 18.44 -12.03 -25.15
N ARG A 392 17.59 -12.12 -24.12
CA ARG A 392 16.64 -11.04 -23.77
C ARG A 392 17.35 -9.75 -23.38
N SER A 393 18.48 -9.83 -22.68
CA SER A 393 19.27 -8.66 -22.29
C SER A 393 19.87 -7.97 -23.53
N LEU A 394 20.36 -8.75 -24.50
CA LEU A 394 20.84 -8.24 -25.78
C LEU A 394 19.74 -7.55 -26.61
N ASP A 395 18.51 -8.09 -26.60
CA ASP A 395 17.37 -7.47 -27.29
C ASP A 395 16.88 -6.17 -26.61
N LEU A 396 17.14 -6.02 -25.30
CA LEU A 396 16.83 -4.83 -24.52
C LEU A 396 17.95 -3.78 -24.54
N SER A 397 19.15 -4.16 -24.96
CA SER A 397 20.26 -3.21 -25.13
C SER A 397 20.08 -2.40 -26.42
N PRO A 398 20.16 -1.06 -26.36
CA PRO A 398 19.95 -0.22 -27.54
C PRO A 398 21.00 -0.55 -28.61
N ARG A 399 20.56 -1.16 -29.70
CA ARG A 399 21.38 -1.40 -30.89
C ARG A 399 21.48 -0.11 -31.69
N GLY A 400 22.39 0.74 -31.27
CA GLY A 400 22.83 1.91 -32.01
C GLY A 400 24.19 2.31 -31.49
N SER A 401 25.17 2.44 -32.37
CA SER A 401 26.42 3.13 -32.08
C SER A 401 26.11 4.61 -31.84
N SER A 402 25.59 4.96 -30.66
CA SER A 402 25.64 6.32 -30.18
C SER A 402 27.05 6.55 -29.64
N VAL A 403 27.92 6.97 -30.55
CA VAL A 403 29.10 7.74 -30.17
C VAL A 403 28.57 8.93 -29.39
N VAL A 404 28.82 8.95 -28.08
CA VAL A 404 28.65 10.15 -27.29
C VAL A 404 29.90 10.99 -27.56
N ASP A 405 29.78 11.89 -28.54
CA ASP A 405 30.70 13.02 -28.66
C ASP A 405 30.53 13.87 -27.40
N ASN A 406 31.39 13.64 -26.42
CA ASN A 406 31.64 14.58 -25.35
C ASN A 406 32.77 15.51 -25.82
N PHE A 407 32.38 16.73 -26.20
CA PHE A 407 33.13 17.99 -26.28
C PHE A 407 34.60 17.97 -26.73
#